data_AF-A0A8C8F447-F1
#
_entry.id   AF-A0A8C8F447-F1
#
_cell.length_a   1.000
_cell.length_b   1.000
_cell.length_c   1.000
_cell.angle_alpha   90.00
_cell.angle_beta   90.00
_cell.angle_gamma   90.00
#
_symmetry.space_group_name_H-M   'P 1'
#
loop_
_entity.id
_entity.type
_entity.pdbx_description
1 polymer ?
#
loop_
_entity_poly.entity_id
_entity_poly.type
_entity_poly.pdbx_seq_one_letter_code
_entity_poly.pdbx_strand_id
1 'polypeptide(L)'
;ITNPSCLWLYYPGSHYGNFVDNLRLYVRGGSGGMGLPRLGGQGGKGGDVWVVAQKEMTLKRVKDKYPQKRFIAGVGTNSSVRALRGQKGEDQEVLAPPGITVTNDDGMVLGKLNTEGDRVLVARGGQGGSYHSEFLPSKGQTRQIRLDLKLIADLGLVGFPNAGKSSLLTALSHAKPQIASYAFTTLRPEIGKVMYEDHKQISVADLPGLIEGAHMNRGMGHQFLKHVERTRQLLFVVDVCGFQLASKTPFRSAFEAVQLLIKELELYKEDLPCKPAVLVVNKMDLPDAEDKLAELQEQLLNPHEFSHLLPDDMLPKNNMVFRHVVPISAATGFGIAHLKTCIRQSLDKDASMATDSLHRDRLQALCTAYSKRQVL
;
A
#
# COMPACT_ATOMS: atom_id res chain seq x y z
N ILE A 1 -30.58 -12.82 34.76
CA ILE A 1 -30.29 -11.55 34.04
C ILE A 1 -28.85 -11.20 34.35
N THR A 2 -27.90 -11.73 33.58
CA THR A 2 -26.46 -11.47 33.73
C THR A 2 -25.84 -11.55 32.34
N ASN A 3 -25.30 -10.41 31.92
CA ASN A 3 -24.68 -10.12 30.65
C ASN A 3 -23.28 -10.79 30.61
N PRO A 4 -22.97 -11.73 29.70
CA PRO A 4 -21.63 -12.28 29.61
C PRO A 4 -20.76 -11.37 28.74
N SER A 5 -20.02 -10.50 29.43
CA SER A 5 -18.58 -10.28 29.26
C SER A 5 -18.00 -10.43 27.84
N CYS A 6 -17.84 -9.28 27.21
CA CYS A 6 -16.81 -8.93 26.25
C CYS A 6 -15.44 -9.53 26.64
N LEU A 7 -15.07 -10.69 26.08
CA LEU A 7 -13.69 -11.18 26.13
C LEU A 7 -12.90 -10.50 25.01
N TRP A 8 -12.25 -9.39 25.35
CA TRP A 8 -11.21 -8.79 24.52
C TRP A 8 -9.93 -9.64 24.65
N LEU A 9 -9.76 -10.63 23.77
CA LEU A 9 -8.47 -11.27 23.60
C LEU A 9 -7.51 -10.29 22.92
N TYR A 10 -6.65 -9.70 23.74
CA TYR A 10 -5.54 -8.84 23.32
C TYR A 10 -4.48 -9.72 22.63
N TYR A 11 -4.62 -9.93 21.33
CA TYR A 11 -3.58 -10.61 20.55
C TYR A 11 -2.48 -9.61 20.15
N PRO A 12 -1.21 -9.96 20.36
CA PRO A 12 -0.09 -9.14 19.90
C PRO A 12 -0.21 -8.97 18.40
N GLY A 13 -0.26 -7.72 17.94
CA GLY A 13 -0.43 -7.38 16.53
C GLY A 13 0.58 -8.16 15.69
N SER A 14 0.08 -9.05 14.83
CA SER A 14 0.89 -9.65 13.78
C SER A 14 1.45 -8.49 12.96
N HIS A 15 2.76 -8.35 12.98
CA HIS A 15 3.44 -7.27 12.29
C HIS A 15 3.16 -7.43 10.79
N TYR A 16 2.24 -6.60 10.30
CA TYR A 16 2.05 -6.44 8.88
C TYR A 16 3.41 -6.12 8.28
N GLY A 17 3.90 -6.99 7.40
CA GLY A 17 5.24 -6.93 6.85
C GLY A 17 5.50 -5.67 6.03
N ASN A 18 5.67 -4.52 6.70
CA ASN A 18 6.15 -3.23 6.21
C ASN A 18 5.70 -2.88 4.78
N PHE A 19 4.39 -2.83 4.52
CA PHE A 19 3.92 -2.12 3.33
C PHE A 19 4.26 -0.64 3.50
N VAL A 20 5.19 -0.14 2.69
CA VAL A 20 5.66 1.25 2.73
C VAL A 20 4.92 2.01 1.64
N ASP A 21 3.97 2.85 2.02
CA ASP A 21 3.22 3.74 1.12
C ASP A 21 3.92 5.11 0.96
N ASN A 22 4.64 5.55 1.98
CA ASN A 22 5.48 6.75 1.97
C ASN A 22 6.96 6.40 2.21
N LEU A 23 7.86 6.95 1.38
CA LEU A 23 9.30 6.88 1.61
C LEU A 23 9.95 8.26 1.48
N ARG A 24 10.55 8.75 2.58
CA ARG A 24 11.36 9.97 2.58
C ARG A 24 12.81 9.66 2.24
N LEU A 25 13.37 10.39 1.28
CA LEU A 25 14.72 10.22 0.75
C LEU A 25 15.48 11.55 0.74
N TYR A 26 16.76 11.50 1.07
CA TYR A 26 17.69 12.59 0.82
C TYR A 26 18.28 12.46 -0.58
N VAL A 27 18.17 13.53 -1.37
CA VAL A 27 18.75 13.59 -2.72
C VAL A 27 19.70 14.78 -2.85
N ARG A 28 20.83 14.56 -3.54
CA ARG A 28 21.79 15.62 -3.85
C ARG A 28 22.35 15.47 -5.25
N GLY A 29 22.23 16.51 -6.07
CA GLY A 29 22.93 16.60 -7.35
C GLY A 29 24.44 16.64 -7.18
N GLY A 30 25.15 16.15 -8.19
CA GLY A 30 26.60 16.24 -8.26
C GLY A 30 27.07 17.69 -8.26
N SER A 31 28.24 17.97 -7.69
CA SER A 31 28.82 19.31 -7.80
C SER A 31 29.47 19.49 -9.17
N GLY A 32 29.52 20.72 -9.67
CA GLY A 32 30.27 21.01 -10.89
C GLY A 32 31.78 20.83 -10.68
N GLY A 33 32.49 20.54 -11.77
CA GLY A 33 33.95 20.51 -11.80
C GLY A 33 34.54 21.91 -11.90
N MET A 34 35.77 22.07 -11.42
CA MET A 34 36.51 23.33 -11.45
C MET A 34 36.99 23.67 -12.88
N GLY A 35 36.83 24.94 -13.25
CA GLY A 35 37.41 25.49 -14.48
C GLY A 35 38.91 25.77 -14.32
N LEU A 36 39.61 25.96 -15.44
CA LEU A 36 41.05 26.24 -15.48
C LEU A 36 41.27 27.63 -16.09
N PRO A 37 41.34 28.69 -15.26
CA PRO A 37 41.39 30.08 -15.73
C PRO A 37 42.51 30.34 -16.73
N ARG A 38 43.71 29.82 -16.45
CA ARG A 38 44.92 30.08 -17.23
C ARG A 38 44.81 29.70 -18.70
N LEU A 39 43.98 28.71 -19.03
CA LEU A 39 43.81 28.19 -20.39
C LEU A 39 42.35 28.27 -20.86
N GLY A 40 41.49 28.99 -20.14
CA GLY A 40 40.06 29.07 -20.45
C GLY A 40 39.30 27.75 -20.31
N GLY A 41 39.83 26.78 -19.55
CA GLY A 41 39.21 25.46 -19.40
C GLY A 41 37.90 25.51 -18.62
N GLN A 42 36.88 24.78 -19.08
CA GLN A 42 35.56 24.70 -18.47
C GLN A 42 35.39 23.38 -17.71
N GLY A 43 34.99 23.45 -16.45
CA GLY A 43 34.68 22.27 -15.66
C GLY A 43 33.38 21.59 -16.11
N GLY A 44 33.27 20.29 -15.86
CA GLY A 44 32.09 19.51 -16.22
C GLY A 44 30.90 19.82 -15.31
N LYS A 45 29.68 19.68 -15.84
CA LYS A 45 28.46 19.77 -15.01
C LYS A 45 28.38 18.56 -14.08
N GLY A 46 27.91 18.74 -12.84
CA GLY A 46 27.55 17.63 -11.97
C GLY A 46 26.36 16.82 -12.50
N GLY A 47 26.28 15.55 -12.10
CA GLY A 47 25.15 14.69 -12.42
C GLY A 47 23.84 15.14 -11.76
N ASP A 48 22.74 14.85 -12.40
CA ASP A 48 21.38 15.11 -11.94
C ASP A 48 20.84 13.86 -11.19
N VAL A 49 19.90 14.05 -10.27
CA VAL A 49 19.19 12.94 -9.59
C VAL A 49 17.78 12.84 -10.12
N TRP A 50 17.40 11.64 -10.57
CA TRP A 50 16.10 11.33 -11.14
C TRP A 50 15.38 10.27 -10.32
N VAL A 51 14.06 10.33 -10.26
CA VAL A 51 13.21 9.21 -9.83
C VAL A 51 12.58 8.61 -11.08
N VAL A 52 12.69 7.29 -11.25
CA VAL A 52 12.27 6.59 -12.47
C VAL A 52 11.28 5.47 -12.12
N ALA A 53 10.17 5.40 -12.86
CA ALA A 53 9.11 4.43 -12.66
C ALA A 53 9.45 3.06 -13.26
N GLN A 54 9.41 2.00 -12.46
CA GLN A 54 9.66 0.61 -12.90
C GLN A 54 8.66 -0.35 -12.25
N LYS A 55 8.03 -1.24 -13.04
CA LYS A 55 6.90 -2.08 -12.56
C LYS A 55 7.27 -3.12 -11.51
N GLU A 56 8.51 -3.60 -11.50
CA GLU A 56 8.98 -4.66 -10.60
C GLU A 56 9.50 -4.13 -9.26
N MET A 57 9.60 -2.81 -9.12
CA MET A 57 10.10 -2.14 -7.93
C MET A 57 8.97 -1.89 -6.92
N THR A 58 9.26 -1.97 -5.63
CA THR A 58 8.35 -1.56 -4.55
C THR A 58 9.06 -0.61 -3.60
N LEU A 59 8.33 0.29 -2.92
CA LEU A 59 8.94 1.23 -1.97
C LEU A 59 9.63 0.50 -0.80
N LYS A 60 9.12 -0.67 -0.39
CA LYS A 60 9.78 -1.55 0.59
C LYS A 60 11.15 -2.00 0.08
N ARG A 61 11.24 -2.52 -1.16
CA ARG A 61 12.53 -2.90 -1.78
C ARG A 61 13.51 -1.74 -1.86
N VAL A 62 13.03 -0.51 -2.14
CA VAL A 62 13.89 0.68 -2.14
C VAL A 62 14.41 0.98 -0.73
N LYS A 63 13.56 0.91 0.29
CA LYS A 63 13.94 1.09 1.70
C LYS A 63 14.99 0.05 2.14
N ASP A 64 14.77 -1.22 1.77
CA ASP A 64 15.63 -2.33 2.17
C ASP A 64 16.99 -2.30 1.45
N LYS A 65 16.99 -1.97 0.15
CA LYS A 65 18.22 -1.84 -0.64
C LYS A 65 19.05 -0.62 -0.25
N TYR A 66 18.39 0.48 0.17
CA TYR A 66 19.05 1.74 0.52
C TYR A 66 18.73 2.17 1.95
N PRO A 67 19.31 1.51 2.98
CA PRO A 67 19.00 1.79 4.38
C PRO A 67 19.36 3.22 4.80
N GLN A 68 20.37 3.82 4.16
CA GLN A 68 20.76 5.22 4.40
C GLN A 68 19.83 6.25 3.72
N LYS A 69 18.93 5.80 2.82
CA LYS A 69 17.96 6.64 2.09
C LYS A 69 18.56 7.87 1.43
N ARG A 70 19.81 7.76 0.97
CA ARG A 70 20.64 8.87 0.49
C ARG A 70 21.14 8.57 -0.91
N PHE A 71 20.77 9.45 -1.85
CA PHE A 71 21.13 9.34 -3.26
C PHE A 71 21.90 10.59 -3.69
N ILE A 72 23.11 10.40 -4.21
CA ILE A 72 24.00 11.49 -4.62
C ILE A 72 24.49 11.19 -6.03
N ALA A 73 24.34 12.14 -6.94
CA ALA A 73 24.87 12.01 -8.29
C ALA A 73 26.38 12.35 -8.37
N GLY A 74 27.03 11.86 -9.42
CA GLY A 74 28.46 12.00 -9.65
C GLY A 74 28.90 13.46 -9.85
N VAL A 75 30.11 13.78 -9.39
CA VAL A 75 30.70 15.13 -9.53
C VAL A 75 31.20 15.32 -10.96
N GLY A 76 31.04 16.52 -11.53
CA GLY A 76 31.59 16.86 -12.83
C GLY A 76 33.12 16.93 -12.77
N THR A 77 33.81 16.50 -13.83
CA THR A 77 35.27 16.46 -13.79
C THR A 77 35.87 17.85 -13.93
N ASN A 78 37.00 18.08 -13.26
CA ASN A 78 37.75 19.33 -13.38
C ASN A 78 38.38 19.43 -14.77
N SER A 79 38.46 20.65 -15.28
CA SER A 79 39.30 20.92 -16.45
C SER A 79 40.78 20.86 -16.07
N SER A 80 41.61 20.46 -17.03
CA SER A 80 43.06 20.33 -16.87
C SER A 80 43.78 20.77 -18.13
N VAL A 81 45.10 20.91 -18.06
CA VAL A 81 45.95 21.25 -19.21
C VAL A 81 45.80 20.24 -20.36
N ARG A 82 45.49 18.97 -20.05
CA ARG A 82 45.29 17.90 -21.05
C ARG A 82 43.85 17.77 -21.53
N ALA A 83 42.89 18.32 -20.78
CA ALA A 83 41.46 18.25 -21.09
C ALA A 83 40.78 19.54 -20.65
N LEU A 84 40.71 20.52 -21.55
CA LEU A 84 40.15 21.84 -21.28
C LEU A 84 38.64 21.81 -21.01
N ARG A 85 37.93 20.75 -21.37
CA ARG A 85 36.51 20.58 -21.08
C ARG A 85 36.28 19.37 -20.19
N GLY A 86 35.78 19.61 -18.98
CA GLY A 86 35.37 18.57 -18.05
C GLY A 86 34.12 17.83 -18.54
N GLN A 87 34.06 16.54 -18.22
CA GLN A 87 32.95 15.66 -18.52
C GLN A 87 31.85 15.80 -17.47
N LYS A 88 30.60 15.56 -17.88
CA LYS A 88 29.46 15.56 -16.98
C LYS A 88 29.60 14.40 -15.99
N GLY A 89 29.32 14.66 -14.71
CA GLY A 89 29.22 13.61 -13.70
C GLY A 89 28.04 12.67 -13.97
N GLU A 90 28.15 11.42 -13.53
CA GLU A 90 27.11 10.41 -13.73
C GLU A 90 25.81 10.78 -13.02
N ASP A 91 24.69 10.64 -13.72
CA ASP A 91 23.36 10.85 -13.14
C ASP A 91 23.01 9.71 -12.18
N GLN A 92 22.28 10.02 -11.11
CA GLN A 92 21.81 9.01 -10.17
C GLN A 92 20.31 8.79 -10.34
N GLU A 93 19.92 7.55 -10.60
CA GLU A 93 18.53 7.16 -10.69
C GLU A 93 18.06 6.48 -9.40
N VAL A 94 16.87 6.86 -8.96
CA VAL A 94 16.12 6.24 -7.86
C VAL A 94 14.94 5.51 -8.47
N LEU A 95 15.03 4.18 -8.51
CA LEU A 95 13.96 3.34 -9.04
C LEU A 95 12.77 3.33 -8.07
N ALA A 96 11.56 3.49 -8.58
CA ALA A 96 10.34 3.52 -7.79
C ALA A 96 9.17 2.88 -8.55
N PRO A 97 8.16 2.32 -7.87
CA PRO A 97 6.98 1.80 -8.55
C PRO A 97 6.21 2.89 -9.31
N PRO A 98 5.49 2.53 -10.39
CA PRO A 98 4.51 3.44 -11.00
C PRO A 98 3.36 3.73 -10.03
N GLY A 99 2.74 4.91 -10.20
CA GLY A 99 1.70 5.44 -9.32
C GLY A 99 2.23 6.32 -8.18
N ILE A 100 3.46 6.81 -8.25
CA ILE A 100 4.07 7.65 -7.20
C ILE A 100 3.86 9.14 -7.48
N THR A 101 3.57 9.88 -6.43
CA THR A 101 3.70 11.35 -6.40
C THR A 101 4.98 11.70 -5.66
N VAL A 102 5.82 12.53 -6.27
CA VAL A 102 7.06 13.01 -5.65
C VAL A 102 6.83 14.41 -5.10
N THR A 103 6.99 14.58 -3.79
CA THR A 103 6.81 15.86 -3.10
C THR A 103 8.09 16.28 -2.40
N ASN A 104 8.29 17.59 -2.22
CA ASN A 104 9.32 18.10 -1.32
C ASN A 104 8.80 18.19 0.13
N ASP A 105 9.70 18.38 1.09
CA ASP A 105 9.33 18.68 2.48
C ASP A 105 8.39 19.88 2.65
N ASP A 106 8.46 20.88 1.76
CA ASP A 106 7.54 22.05 1.74
C ASP A 106 6.11 21.70 1.25
N GLY A 107 5.85 20.44 0.89
CA GLY A 107 4.58 19.98 0.32
C GLY A 107 4.42 20.24 -1.18
N MET A 108 5.36 20.93 -1.82
CA MET A 108 5.35 21.17 -3.27
C MET A 108 5.51 19.86 -4.05
N VAL A 109 4.60 19.58 -4.97
CA VAL A 109 4.67 18.43 -5.88
C VAL A 109 5.72 18.71 -6.96
N LEU A 110 6.76 17.88 -7.03
CA LEU A 110 7.81 17.95 -8.04
C LEU A 110 7.41 17.24 -9.34
N GLY A 111 6.60 16.19 -9.22
CA GLY A 111 6.12 15.43 -10.37
C GLY A 111 5.35 14.19 -9.96
N LYS A 112 4.77 13.51 -10.96
CA LYS A 112 4.04 12.25 -10.80
C LYS A 112 4.61 11.24 -11.79
N LEU A 113 4.76 10.01 -11.32
CA LEU A 113 5.26 8.86 -12.05
C LEU A 113 4.08 7.91 -12.23
N ASN A 114 3.37 7.97 -13.35
CA ASN A 114 2.13 7.20 -13.55
C ASN A 114 2.38 5.94 -14.37
N THR A 115 3.22 6.03 -15.40
CA THR A 115 3.58 4.96 -16.32
C THR A 115 5.02 4.50 -16.12
N GLU A 116 5.31 3.26 -16.52
CA GLU A 116 6.67 2.74 -16.52
C GLU A 116 7.55 3.53 -17.48
N GLY A 117 8.78 3.84 -17.06
CA GLY A 117 9.70 4.70 -17.79
C GLY A 117 9.51 6.20 -17.55
N ASP A 118 8.44 6.62 -16.86
CA ASP A 118 8.30 8.02 -16.43
C ASP A 118 9.50 8.39 -15.56
N ARG A 119 10.00 9.61 -15.73
CA ARG A 119 11.13 10.15 -14.94
C ARG A 119 10.84 11.54 -14.43
N VAL A 120 11.19 11.79 -13.17
CA VAL A 120 11.04 13.09 -12.50
C VAL A 120 12.39 13.56 -12.00
N LEU A 121 12.80 14.76 -12.39
CA LEU A 121 14.02 15.40 -11.92
C LEU A 121 13.81 15.93 -10.50
N VAL A 122 14.56 15.40 -9.54
CA VAL A 122 14.38 15.73 -8.11
C VAL A 122 15.50 16.59 -7.55
N ALA A 123 16.70 16.51 -8.11
CA ALA A 123 17.80 17.41 -7.77
C ALA A 123 18.68 17.66 -9.00
N ARG A 124 18.94 18.93 -9.30
CA ARG A 124 19.86 19.33 -10.38
C ARG A 124 21.32 19.25 -9.94
N GLY A 125 22.17 18.77 -10.83
CA GLY A 125 23.62 18.88 -10.72
C GLY A 125 24.08 20.33 -10.87
N GLY A 126 25.16 20.66 -10.16
CA GLY A 126 25.79 21.98 -10.21
C GLY A 126 26.46 22.22 -11.56
N GLN A 127 26.42 23.47 -12.01
CA GLN A 127 27.19 23.92 -13.17
C GLN A 127 28.68 23.87 -12.90
N GLY A 128 29.45 23.43 -13.90
CA GLY A 128 30.91 23.48 -13.87
C GLY A 128 31.43 24.90 -14.03
N GLY A 129 32.66 25.13 -13.58
CA GLY A 129 33.31 26.42 -13.66
C GLY A 129 33.56 26.85 -15.10
N SER A 130 33.15 28.06 -15.47
CA SER A 130 33.31 28.63 -16.81
C SER A 130 33.78 30.08 -16.72
N TYR A 131 34.09 30.70 -17.86
CA TYR A 131 34.47 32.12 -17.90
C TYR A 131 33.43 33.02 -17.20
N HIS A 132 32.14 32.74 -17.38
CA HIS A 132 31.05 33.50 -16.77
C HIS A 132 30.91 33.29 -15.25
N SER A 133 31.47 32.22 -14.70
CA SER A 133 31.43 31.92 -13.27
C SER A 133 32.80 32.07 -12.60
N GLU A 134 33.71 32.84 -13.23
CA GLU A 134 35.09 33.02 -12.77
C GLU A 134 35.82 31.68 -12.55
N PHE A 135 35.47 30.68 -13.38
CA PHE A 135 35.96 29.30 -13.32
C PHE A 135 35.63 28.55 -12.03
N LEU A 136 34.77 29.11 -11.18
CA LEU A 136 34.27 28.47 -9.96
C LEU A 136 33.05 27.60 -10.26
N PRO A 137 33.03 26.34 -9.77
CA PRO A 137 31.86 25.48 -9.89
C PRO A 137 30.77 25.85 -8.89
N SER A 138 29.55 25.44 -9.19
CA SER A 138 28.42 25.49 -8.24
C SER A 138 28.17 24.11 -7.62
N LYS A 139 27.64 24.12 -6.39
CA LYS A 139 27.20 22.90 -5.71
C LYS A 139 25.90 22.40 -6.33
N GLY A 140 25.74 21.09 -6.40
CA GLY A 140 24.47 20.48 -6.80
C GLY A 140 23.36 20.74 -5.78
N GLN A 141 22.12 20.80 -6.28
CA GLN A 141 20.93 21.02 -5.47
C GLN A 141 20.79 19.91 -4.44
N THR A 142 20.44 20.27 -3.22
CA THR A 142 20.19 19.32 -2.12
C THR A 142 18.74 19.46 -1.68
N ARG A 143 18.04 18.33 -1.54
CA ARG A 143 16.62 18.33 -1.21
C ARG A 143 16.21 17.03 -0.49
N GLN A 144 15.17 17.12 0.32
CA GLN A 144 14.53 15.97 0.96
C GLN A 144 13.20 15.74 0.27
N ILE A 145 13.05 14.61 -0.39
CA ILE A 145 11.83 14.28 -1.13
C ILE A 145 11.04 13.20 -0.41
N ARG A 146 9.74 13.18 -0.63
CA ARG A 146 8.85 12.09 -0.23
C ARG A 146 8.25 11.46 -1.48
N LEU A 147 8.32 10.13 -1.52
CA LEU A 147 7.67 9.31 -2.52
C LEU A 147 6.38 8.79 -1.90
N ASP A 148 5.26 9.28 -2.38
CA ASP A 148 3.92 8.86 -1.95
C ASP A 148 3.31 7.97 -3.02
N LEU A 149 3.21 6.66 -2.74
CA LEU A 149 2.50 5.74 -3.62
C LEU A 149 1.00 6.01 -3.51
N LYS A 150 0.35 6.27 -4.65
CA LYS A 150 -1.12 6.39 -4.68
C LYS A 150 -1.74 5.04 -4.35
N LEU A 151 -2.34 4.97 -3.17
CA LEU A 151 -3.29 3.91 -2.82
C LEU A 151 -4.48 4.00 -3.75
N ILE A 152 -5.08 2.84 -4.03
CA ILE A 152 -6.29 2.79 -4.84
C ILE A 152 -7.49 3.20 -4.00
N ALA A 153 -7.53 2.69 -2.77
CA ALA A 153 -8.55 3.00 -1.78
C ALA A 153 -8.01 2.71 -0.37
N ASP A 154 -8.64 3.27 0.66
CA ASP A 154 -8.36 2.93 2.05
C ASP A 154 -8.87 1.51 2.36
N LEU A 155 -10.02 1.14 1.80
CA LEU A 155 -10.66 -0.16 1.97
C LEU A 155 -10.80 -0.91 0.65
N GLY A 156 -10.56 -2.22 0.69
CA GLY A 156 -10.83 -3.14 -0.43
C GLY A 156 -11.90 -4.16 -0.09
N LEU A 157 -12.97 -4.23 -0.89
CA LEU A 157 -13.99 -5.28 -0.77
C LEU A 157 -13.46 -6.59 -1.39
N VAL A 158 -13.52 -7.66 -0.61
CA VAL A 158 -13.00 -9.00 -0.92
C VAL A 158 -14.15 -9.97 -0.73
N GLY A 159 -14.43 -10.83 -1.71
CA GLY A 159 -15.56 -11.76 -1.63
C GLY A 159 -15.91 -12.36 -2.97
N PHE A 160 -16.71 -13.42 -2.95
CA PHE A 160 -17.15 -14.11 -4.16
C PHE A 160 -18.12 -13.25 -5.01
N PRO A 161 -18.32 -13.62 -6.29
CA PRO A 161 -19.45 -13.11 -7.05
C PRO A 161 -20.76 -13.28 -6.28
N ASN A 162 -21.71 -12.35 -6.45
CA ASN A 162 -23.04 -12.39 -5.81
C ASN A 162 -23.08 -12.34 -4.27
N ALA A 163 -21.94 -12.20 -3.58
CA ALA A 163 -21.90 -11.92 -2.14
C ALA A 163 -22.48 -10.53 -1.79
N GLY A 164 -22.73 -9.69 -2.80
CA GLY A 164 -23.31 -8.36 -2.64
C GLY A 164 -22.30 -7.23 -2.42
N LYS A 165 -21.05 -7.40 -2.88
CA LYS A 165 -19.99 -6.37 -2.80
C LYS A 165 -20.39 -5.04 -3.43
N SER A 166 -20.87 -5.04 -4.67
CA SER A 166 -21.24 -3.80 -5.38
C SER A 166 -22.50 -3.17 -4.76
N SER A 167 -23.44 -3.97 -4.26
CA SER A 167 -24.59 -3.48 -3.48
C SER A 167 -24.14 -2.82 -2.18
N LEU A 168 -23.20 -3.45 -1.46
CA LEU A 168 -22.60 -2.89 -0.25
C LEU A 168 -21.83 -1.60 -0.53
N LEU A 169 -21.04 -1.55 -1.63
CA LEU A 169 -20.33 -0.34 -2.04
C LEU A 169 -21.29 0.81 -2.27
N THR A 170 -22.41 0.53 -2.96
CA THR A 170 -23.46 1.52 -3.23
C THR A 170 -24.14 1.97 -1.94
N ALA A 171 -24.42 1.06 -1.02
CA ALA A 171 -25.08 1.39 0.24
C ALA A 171 -24.18 2.13 1.24
N LEU A 172 -22.86 1.89 1.19
CA LEU A 172 -21.86 2.62 1.98
C LEU A 172 -21.55 4.00 1.40
N SER A 173 -21.53 4.12 0.08
CA SER A 173 -21.14 5.33 -0.63
C SER A 173 -22.30 6.33 -0.70
N HIS A 174 -22.07 7.57 -0.26
CA HIS A 174 -23.06 8.64 -0.42
C HIS A 174 -23.16 9.14 -1.87
N ALA A 175 -22.20 8.78 -2.72
CA ALA A 175 -22.16 9.13 -4.14
C ALA A 175 -22.20 7.86 -5.01
N LYS A 176 -22.67 8.00 -6.26
CA LYS A 176 -22.58 6.90 -7.24
C LYS A 176 -21.11 6.46 -7.36
N PRO A 177 -20.80 5.16 -7.19
CA PRO A 177 -19.46 4.64 -7.38
C PRO A 177 -18.91 5.06 -8.75
N GLN A 178 -17.66 5.50 -8.77
CA GLN A 178 -17.00 5.95 -9.99
C GLN A 178 -15.98 4.90 -10.43
N ILE A 179 -15.94 4.64 -11.73
CA ILE A 179 -14.95 3.75 -12.33
C ILE A 179 -13.60 4.48 -12.36
N ALA A 180 -12.62 4.00 -11.59
CA ALA A 180 -11.30 4.63 -11.54
C ALA A 180 -10.36 4.03 -12.59
N SER A 181 -9.82 4.87 -13.46
CA SER A 181 -8.82 4.47 -14.47
C SER A 181 -7.40 4.83 -14.00
N TYR A 182 -6.75 3.92 -13.28
CA TYR A 182 -5.36 4.08 -12.91
C TYR A 182 -4.44 3.52 -14.01
N ALA A 183 -3.31 4.19 -14.25
CA ALA A 183 -2.40 3.86 -15.37
C ALA A 183 -1.76 2.46 -15.30
N PHE A 184 -1.87 1.77 -14.17
CA PHE A 184 -1.26 0.46 -13.92
C PHE A 184 -2.30 -0.67 -13.77
N THR A 185 -3.57 -0.42 -14.09
CA THR A 185 -4.69 -1.33 -13.80
C THR A 185 -5.38 -1.75 -15.09
N THR A 186 -5.37 -3.05 -15.41
CA THR A 186 -6.09 -3.60 -16.58
C THR A 186 -7.59 -3.72 -16.33
N LEU A 187 -7.99 -4.04 -15.10
CA LEU A 187 -9.37 -3.97 -14.62
C LEU A 187 -9.57 -2.66 -13.87
N ARG A 188 -10.67 -1.95 -14.18
CA ARG A 188 -10.99 -0.69 -13.53
C ARG A 188 -11.85 -0.97 -12.29
N PRO A 189 -11.34 -0.77 -11.06
CA PRO A 189 -12.14 -0.96 -9.86
C PRO A 189 -13.21 0.13 -9.76
N GLU A 190 -14.36 -0.23 -9.18
CA GLU A 190 -15.36 0.75 -8.77
C GLU A 190 -14.96 1.34 -7.42
N ILE A 191 -14.93 2.66 -7.34
CA ILE A 191 -14.56 3.37 -6.12
C ILE A 191 -15.75 4.17 -5.59
N GLY A 192 -16.14 3.85 -4.36
CA GLY A 192 -17.09 4.61 -3.56
C GLY A 192 -16.38 5.48 -2.53
N LYS A 193 -17.07 6.52 -2.06
CA LYS A 193 -16.60 7.38 -0.98
C LYS A 193 -17.58 7.33 0.18
N VAL A 194 -17.09 6.91 1.34
CA VAL A 194 -17.82 6.98 2.61
C VAL A 194 -17.51 8.32 3.25
N MET A 195 -18.57 9.10 3.48
CA MET A 195 -18.52 10.39 4.15
C MET A 195 -18.90 10.20 5.62
N TYR A 196 -18.12 10.78 6.53
CA TYR A 196 -18.41 10.81 7.96
C TYR A 196 -18.86 12.21 8.39
N GLU A 197 -19.49 12.30 9.57
CA GLU A 197 -19.99 13.55 10.15
C GLU A 197 -18.87 14.56 10.43
N ASP A 198 -17.65 14.08 10.70
CA ASP A 198 -16.44 14.88 10.87
C ASP A 198 -15.82 15.37 9.54
N HIS A 199 -16.58 15.28 8.43
CA HIS A 199 -16.14 15.55 7.05
C HIS A 199 -14.97 14.70 6.56
N LYS A 200 -14.53 13.69 7.32
CA LYS A 200 -13.51 12.75 6.84
C LYS A 200 -14.10 11.89 5.73
N GLN A 201 -13.31 11.69 4.68
CA GLN A 201 -13.67 10.86 3.54
C GLN A 201 -12.80 9.61 3.55
N ILE A 202 -13.43 8.45 3.42
CA ILE A 202 -12.74 7.17 3.30
C ILE A 202 -13.10 6.56 1.96
N SER A 203 -12.09 6.16 1.21
CA SER A 203 -12.25 5.56 -0.11
C SER A 203 -12.42 4.05 0.01
N VAL A 204 -13.39 3.49 -0.71
CA VAL A 204 -13.68 2.04 -0.73
C VAL A 204 -13.66 1.59 -2.18
N ALA A 205 -12.85 0.58 -2.49
CA ALA A 205 -12.81 -0.02 -3.81
C ALA A 205 -13.48 -1.40 -3.79
N ASP A 206 -14.39 -1.64 -4.74
CA ASP A 206 -14.75 -3.02 -5.10
C ASP A 206 -13.60 -3.59 -5.93
N LEU A 207 -13.01 -4.67 -5.42
CA LEU A 207 -11.92 -5.36 -6.08
C LEU A 207 -12.58 -6.50 -6.89
N PRO A 208 -12.72 -6.36 -8.23
CA PRO A 208 -13.31 -7.40 -9.06
C PRO A 208 -12.40 -8.64 -9.14
N GLY A 209 -12.81 -9.75 -8.50
CA GLY A 209 -12.29 -11.07 -8.87
C GLY A 209 -11.48 -11.83 -7.81
N LEU A 210 -12.04 -12.08 -6.62
CA LEU A 210 -11.77 -13.37 -5.98
C LEU A 210 -12.77 -14.37 -6.55
N ILE A 211 -12.50 -14.77 -7.80
CA ILE A 211 -13.05 -16.00 -8.35
C ILE A 211 -12.12 -17.14 -7.92
N GLU A 212 -12.70 -18.30 -7.70
CA GLU A 212 -11.96 -19.53 -7.45
C GLU A 212 -10.94 -19.78 -8.57
N GLY A 213 -9.67 -20.00 -8.22
CA GLY A 213 -8.59 -20.13 -9.21
C GLY A 213 -8.02 -18.80 -9.71
N ALA A 214 -8.21 -17.69 -8.99
CA ALA A 214 -7.52 -16.43 -9.27
C ALA A 214 -6.00 -16.59 -9.24
N HIS A 215 -5.46 -17.46 -8.40
CA HIS A 215 -4.05 -17.84 -8.38
C HIS A 215 -3.59 -18.63 -9.63
N MET A 216 -4.48 -19.40 -10.29
CA MET A 216 -4.16 -20.22 -11.47
C MET A 216 -4.23 -19.46 -12.80
N ASN A 217 -4.95 -18.33 -12.86
CA ASN A 217 -5.10 -17.53 -14.07
C ASN A 217 -3.84 -16.69 -14.34
N ARG A 218 -2.92 -17.26 -15.15
CA ARG A 218 -1.55 -16.84 -15.56
C ARG A 218 -1.33 -15.40 -16.10
N GLY A 219 -2.20 -14.43 -15.83
CA GLY A 219 -1.94 -13.02 -16.19
C GLY A 219 -2.88 -11.99 -15.55
N MET A 220 -4.14 -12.34 -15.29
CA MET A 220 -5.14 -11.41 -14.75
C MET A 220 -5.16 -11.39 -13.21
N GLY A 221 -5.02 -12.54 -12.55
CA GLY A 221 -5.03 -12.63 -11.08
C GLY A 221 -3.88 -11.87 -10.43
N HIS A 222 -2.67 -11.96 -11.02
CA HIS A 222 -1.50 -11.31 -10.44
C HIS A 222 -1.58 -9.78 -10.47
N GLN A 223 -2.17 -9.20 -11.52
CA GLN A 223 -2.38 -7.76 -11.61
C GLN A 223 -3.51 -7.31 -10.70
N PHE A 224 -4.59 -8.09 -10.58
CA PHE A 224 -5.72 -7.82 -9.68
C PHE A 224 -5.28 -7.75 -8.21
N LEU A 225 -4.50 -8.73 -7.75
CA LEU A 225 -4.10 -8.82 -6.35
C LEU A 225 -3.07 -7.74 -5.95
N LYS A 226 -2.38 -7.11 -6.92
CA LYS A 226 -1.62 -5.87 -6.68
C LYS A 226 -2.51 -4.70 -6.24
N HIS A 227 -3.81 -4.74 -6.50
CA HIS A 227 -4.76 -3.72 -6.02
C HIS A 227 -5.15 -3.98 -4.57
N VAL A 228 -5.33 -5.26 -4.19
CA VAL A 228 -5.51 -5.68 -2.79
C VAL A 228 -4.32 -5.22 -1.95
N GLU A 229 -3.09 -5.35 -2.46
CA GLU A 229 -1.89 -4.83 -1.77
C GLU A 229 -1.96 -3.32 -1.52
N ARG A 230 -2.52 -2.55 -2.47
CA ARG A 230 -2.63 -1.08 -2.42
C ARG A 230 -3.88 -0.55 -1.71
N THR A 231 -4.47 -1.36 -0.84
CA THR A 231 -5.47 -0.93 0.15
C THR A 231 -4.86 -0.89 1.55
N ARG A 232 -5.47 -0.22 2.52
CA ARG A 232 -5.00 -0.25 3.91
C ARG A 232 -5.61 -1.40 4.68
N GLN A 233 -6.91 -1.64 4.48
CA GLN A 233 -7.69 -2.67 5.16
C GLN A 233 -8.59 -3.42 4.17
N LEU A 234 -8.88 -4.68 4.46
CA LEU A 234 -9.79 -5.52 3.68
C LEU A 234 -11.16 -5.63 4.36
N LEU A 235 -12.21 -5.67 3.55
CA LEU A 235 -13.58 -5.93 3.95
C LEU A 235 -14.01 -7.23 3.29
N PHE A 236 -14.07 -8.31 4.06
CA PHE A 236 -14.52 -9.60 3.56
C PHE A 236 -16.04 -9.61 3.53
N VAL A 237 -16.63 -9.74 2.36
CA VAL A 237 -18.07 -9.78 2.16
C VAL A 237 -18.46 -11.21 1.84
N VAL A 238 -19.24 -11.82 2.74
CA VAL A 238 -19.75 -13.18 2.59
C VAL A 238 -21.26 -13.18 2.69
N ASP A 239 -21.89 -14.12 1.98
CA ASP A 239 -23.33 -14.36 2.06
C ASP A 239 -23.61 -15.29 3.25
N VAL A 240 -24.52 -14.90 4.13
CA VAL A 240 -24.93 -15.71 5.31
C VAL A 240 -25.50 -17.08 4.89
N CYS A 241 -26.13 -17.15 3.72
CA CYS A 241 -26.70 -18.38 3.18
C CYS A 241 -25.67 -19.20 2.39
N GLY A 242 -24.39 -18.84 2.40
CA GLY A 242 -23.36 -19.54 1.63
C GLY A 242 -23.35 -19.14 0.15
N PHE A 243 -22.60 -19.91 -0.64
CA PHE A 243 -22.31 -19.55 -2.02
C PHE A 243 -22.21 -20.78 -2.93
N GLN A 244 -22.69 -20.63 -4.15
CA GLN A 244 -22.49 -21.59 -5.23
C GLN A 244 -22.13 -20.83 -6.51
N LEU A 245 -20.95 -21.10 -7.09
CA LEU A 245 -20.45 -20.37 -8.27
C LEU A 245 -21.20 -20.75 -9.55
N ALA A 246 -21.43 -22.04 -9.75
CA ALA A 246 -22.18 -22.58 -10.87
C ALA A 246 -22.99 -23.81 -10.42
N SER A 247 -24.00 -24.19 -11.19
CA SER A 247 -24.84 -25.37 -10.89
C SER A 247 -24.06 -26.68 -10.74
N LYS A 248 -22.83 -26.73 -11.27
CA LYS A 248 -21.92 -27.88 -11.23
C LYS A 248 -20.90 -27.84 -10.07
N THR A 249 -20.74 -26.71 -9.38
CA THR A 249 -19.85 -26.59 -8.22
C THR A 249 -20.58 -26.95 -6.95
N PRO A 250 -19.91 -27.56 -5.94
CA PRO A 250 -20.54 -27.82 -4.65
C PRO A 250 -21.02 -26.51 -4.02
N PHE A 251 -22.16 -26.59 -3.34
CA PHE A 251 -22.61 -25.51 -2.47
C PHE A 251 -21.62 -25.38 -1.30
N ARG A 252 -21.27 -24.14 -0.97
CA ARG A 252 -20.35 -23.85 0.13
C ARG A 252 -21.03 -23.06 1.22
N SER A 253 -20.74 -23.40 2.47
CA SER A 253 -21.21 -22.61 3.62
C SER A 253 -20.50 -21.25 3.69
N ALA A 254 -21.02 -20.34 4.52
CA ALA A 254 -20.40 -19.04 4.75
C ALA A 254 -18.97 -19.19 5.32
N PHE A 255 -18.74 -20.18 6.18
CA PHE A 255 -17.42 -20.45 6.75
C PHE A 255 -16.44 -20.97 5.70
N GLU A 256 -16.86 -21.94 4.88
CA GLU A 256 -16.03 -22.44 3.77
C GLU A 256 -15.67 -21.31 2.80
N ALA A 257 -16.59 -20.40 2.54
CA ALA A 257 -16.34 -19.23 1.72
C ALA A 257 -15.25 -18.32 2.33
N VAL A 258 -15.31 -18.05 3.63
CA VAL A 258 -14.26 -17.29 4.34
C VAL A 258 -12.90 -17.97 4.20
N GLN A 259 -12.82 -19.27 4.50
CA GLN A 259 -11.56 -20.02 4.45
C GLN A 259 -10.95 -20.04 3.06
N LEU A 260 -11.77 -20.24 2.02
CA LEU A 260 -11.30 -20.22 0.64
C LEU A 260 -10.79 -18.85 0.21
N LEU A 261 -11.45 -17.76 0.65
CA LEU A 261 -10.95 -16.40 0.39
C LEU A 261 -9.60 -16.13 1.06
N ILE A 262 -9.41 -16.59 2.30
CA ILE A 262 -8.12 -16.49 3.01
C ILE A 262 -7.05 -17.30 2.27
N LYS A 263 -7.38 -18.52 1.84
CA LYS A 263 -6.48 -19.39 1.08
C LYS A 263 -6.04 -18.76 -0.24
N GLU A 264 -6.95 -18.20 -1.01
CA GLU A 264 -6.63 -17.52 -2.27
C GLU A 264 -5.71 -16.31 -2.07
N LEU A 265 -5.91 -15.54 -0.98
CA LEU A 265 -5.01 -14.44 -0.63
C LEU A 265 -3.61 -14.95 -0.23
N GLU A 266 -3.55 -16.04 0.53
CA GLU A 266 -2.30 -16.68 0.93
C GLU A 266 -1.52 -17.23 -0.27
N LEU A 267 -2.19 -17.96 -1.17
CA LEU A 267 -1.58 -18.53 -2.39
C LEU A 267 -0.97 -17.46 -3.29
N TYR A 268 -1.51 -16.24 -3.24
CA TYR A 268 -0.90 -15.11 -3.92
C TYR A 268 0.32 -14.56 -3.19
N LYS A 269 0.16 -14.32 -1.88
CA LYS A 269 1.22 -13.76 -1.05
C LYS A 269 0.97 -14.10 0.41
N GLU A 270 1.94 -14.75 1.01
CA GLU A 270 1.90 -15.22 2.40
C GLU A 270 1.62 -14.09 3.41
N ASP A 271 2.02 -12.85 3.09
CA ASP A 271 1.82 -11.67 3.95
C ASP A 271 0.41 -11.06 3.89
N LEU A 272 -0.41 -11.37 2.87
CA LEU A 272 -1.72 -10.71 2.71
C LEU A 272 -2.74 -11.06 3.80
N PRO A 273 -2.86 -12.32 4.27
CA PRO A 273 -3.73 -12.68 5.40
C PRO A 273 -3.44 -11.90 6.70
N CYS A 274 -2.26 -11.32 6.86
CA CYS A 274 -1.96 -10.50 8.03
C CYS A 274 -2.70 -9.14 8.03
N LYS A 275 -3.41 -8.78 6.95
CA LYS A 275 -3.93 -7.41 6.76
C LYS A 275 -5.03 -7.15 7.76
N PRO A 276 -5.14 -5.93 8.30
CA PRO A 276 -6.34 -5.56 9.03
C PRO A 276 -7.56 -5.89 8.17
N ALA A 277 -8.45 -6.74 8.71
CA ALA A 277 -9.67 -7.13 8.03
C ALA A 277 -10.89 -7.07 8.94
N VAL A 278 -12.02 -6.76 8.31
CA VAL A 278 -13.36 -6.81 8.89
C VAL A 278 -14.18 -7.79 8.08
N LEU A 279 -14.84 -8.73 8.75
CA LEU A 279 -15.78 -9.65 8.13
C LEU A 279 -17.16 -9.01 8.13
N VAL A 280 -17.79 -9.01 6.97
CA VAL A 280 -19.12 -8.46 6.71
C VAL A 280 -19.99 -9.61 6.23
N VAL A 281 -20.95 -9.99 7.06
CA VAL A 281 -21.90 -11.06 6.78
C VAL A 281 -23.16 -10.41 6.20
N ASN A 282 -23.37 -10.60 4.90
CA ASN A 282 -24.43 -9.94 4.14
C ASN A 282 -25.66 -10.85 3.97
N LYS A 283 -26.77 -10.25 3.52
CA LYS A 283 -28.09 -10.88 3.31
C LYS A 283 -28.80 -11.35 4.59
N MET A 284 -28.63 -10.60 5.68
CA MET A 284 -29.36 -10.83 6.94
C MET A 284 -30.88 -10.63 6.86
N ASP A 285 -31.39 -10.19 5.70
CA ASP A 285 -32.83 -10.11 5.39
C ASP A 285 -33.46 -11.46 5.03
N LEU A 286 -32.66 -12.52 4.83
CA LEU A 286 -33.14 -13.85 4.48
C LEU A 286 -33.63 -14.63 5.73
N PRO A 287 -34.57 -15.59 5.55
CA PRO A 287 -34.96 -16.49 6.63
C PRO A 287 -33.76 -17.34 7.10
N ASP A 288 -33.76 -17.70 8.38
CA ASP A 288 -32.72 -18.48 9.06
C ASP A 288 -31.33 -17.80 9.11
N ALA A 289 -31.24 -16.51 8.76
CA ALA A 289 -29.98 -15.79 8.74
C ALA A 289 -29.36 -15.64 10.15
N GLU A 290 -30.18 -15.48 11.19
CA GLU A 290 -29.70 -15.37 12.57
C GLU A 290 -29.07 -16.67 13.07
N ASP A 291 -29.71 -17.81 12.79
CA ASP A 291 -29.21 -19.13 13.18
C ASP A 291 -27.90 -19.46 12.45
N LYS A 292 -27.84 -19.20 11.13
CA LYS A 292 -26.62 -19.38 10.33
C LYS A 292 -25.49 -18.44 10.74
N LEU A 293 -25.82 -17.22 11.17
CA LEU A 293 -24.83 -16.28 11.70
C LEU A 293 -24.24 -16.80 13.01
N ALA A 294 -25.06 -17.37 13.90
CA ALA A 294 -24.61 -17.96 15.14
C ALA A 294 -23.68 -19.16 14.87
N GLU A 295 -24.07 -20.04 13.95
CA GLU A 295 -23.23 -21.16 13.49
C GLU A 295 -21.88 -20.67 12.95
N LEU A 296 -21.89 -19.64 12.09
CA LEU A 296 -20.67 -19.05 11.54
C LEU A 296 -19.77 -18.45 12.63
N GLN A 297 -20.36 -17.77 13.63
CA GLN A 297 -19.59 -17.19 14.73
C GLN A 297 -18.91 -18.26 15.57
N GLU A 298 -19.59 -19.37 15.85
CA GLU A 298 -19.01 -20.52 16.54
C GLU A 298 -17.86 -21.14 15.72
N GLN A 299 -18.06 -21.33 14.42
CA GLN A 299 -17.04 -21.84 13.50
C GLN A 299 -15.80 -20.93 13.41
N LEU A 300 -15.98 -19.61 13.46
CA LEU A 300 -14.88 -18.64 13.45
C LEU A 300 -14.11 -18.56 14.77
N LEU A 301 -14.75 -18.89 15.90
CA LEU A 301 -14.09 -18.95 17.20
C LEU A 301 -13.22 -20.20 17.34
N ASN A 302 -13.69 -21.33 16.81
CA ASN A 302 -13.00 -22.62 16.89
C ASN A 302 -12.65 -23.20 15.50
N PRO A 303 -11.88 -22.49 14.65
CA PRO A 303 -11.62 -22.93 13.28
C PRO A 303 -10.90 -24.29 13.18
N HIS A 304 -10.14 -24.67 14.22
CA HIS A 304 -9.44 -25.95 14.31
C HIS A 304 -10.36 -27.15 14.62
N GLU A 305 -11.54 -26.93 15.21
CA GLU A 305 -12.50 -28.01 15.46
C GLU A 305 -13.30 -28.33 14.19
N PHE A 306 -13.49 -27.33 13.32
CA PHE A 306 -14.23 -27.44 12.07
C PHE A 306 -13.34 -27.65 10.84
N SER A 307 -12.02 -27.71 11.00
CA SER A 307 -11.09 -27.94 9.88
C SER A 307 -11.31 -29.29 9.19
N HIS A 308 -11.90 -30.27 9.88
CA HIS A 308 -12.27 -31.57 9.31
C HIS A 308 -13.42 -31.50 8.29
N LEU A 309 -14.19 -30.41 8.28
CA LEU A 309 -15.28 -30.19 7.31
C LEU A 309 -14.75 -29.70 5.96
N LEU A 310 -13.48 -29.28 5.90
CA LEU A 310 -12.86 -28.72 4.72
C LEU A 310 -11.94 -29.76 4.06
N PRO A 311 -11.93 -29.87 2.71
CA PRO A 311 -10.87 -30.58 2.01
C PRO A 311 -9.50 -30.01 2.37
N ASP A 312 -8.47 -30.85 2.49
CA ASP A 312 -7.10 -30.44 2.83
C ASP A 312 -6.57 -29.30 1.93
N ASP A 313 -7.04 -29.28 0.69
CA ASP A 313 -6.70 -28.30 -0.35
C ASP A 313 -7.19 -26.87 -0.01
N MET A 314 -8.21 -26.73 0.84
CA MET A 314 -8.87 -25.47 1.19
C MET A 314 -8.36 -24.84 2.49
N LEU A 315 -7.55 -25.55 3.27
CA LEU A 315 -7.08 -25.05 4.56
C LEU A 315 -5.94 -24.04 4.36
N PRO A 316 -6.08 -22.77 4.80
CA PRO A 316 -4.99 -21.82 4.80
C PRO A 316 -3.92 -22.23 5.82
N LYS A 317 -2.64 -21.96 5.53
CA LYS A 317 -1.56 -22.18 6.51
C LYS A 317 -1.54 -21.05 7.54
N ASN A 318 -1.90 -19.84 7.12
CA ASN A 318 -2.01 -18.65 7.95
C ASN A 318 -3.48 -18.35 8.29
N ASN A 319 -3.79 -18.27 9.58
CA ASN A 319 -5.10 -17.82 10.04
C ASN A 319 -5.20 -16.30 9.93
N MET A 320 -6.25 -15.82 9.27
CA MET A 320 -6.60 -14.41 9.26
C MET A 320 -7.52 -14.09 10.45
N VAL A 321 -7.16 -13.09 11.24
CA VAL A 321 -7.98 -12.63 12.38
C VAL A 321 -8.81 -11.43 11.94
N PHE A 322 -10.14 -11.57 12.03
CA PHE A 322 -11.06 -10.46 11.79
C PHE A 322 -11.19 -9.60 13.05
N ARG A 323 -11.00 -8.28 12.91
CA ARG A 323 -11.16 -7.36 14.04
C ARG A 323 -12.61 -7.21 14.48
N HIS A 324 -13.50 -7.29 13.51
CA HIS A 324 -14.95 -7.17 13.69
C HIS A 324 -15.63 -8.14 12.72
N VAL A 325 -16.70 -8.77 13.20
CA VAL A 325 -17.67 -9.51 12.40
C VAL A 325 -18.97 -8.73 12.45
N VAL A 326 -19.40 -8.19 11.32
CA VAL A 326 -20.54 -7.25 11.26
C VAL A 326 -21.64 -7.84 10.39
N PRO A 327 -22.80 -8.20 10.96
CA PRO A 327 -23.96 -8.63 10.18
C PRO A 327 -24.64 -7.42 9.55
N ILE A 328 -24.95 -7.51 8.26
CA ILE A 328 -25.61 -6.46 7.48
C ILE A 328 -26.64 -7.03 6.50
N SER A 329 -27.51 -6.17 6.01
CA SER A 329 -28.22 -6.40 4.75
C SER A 329 -28.04 -5.19 3.87
N ALA A 330 -27.27 -5.36 2.78
CA ALA A 330 -27.04 -4.31 1.80
C ALA A 330 -28.33 -3.88 1.08
N ALA A 331 -29.34 -4.76 1.02
CA ALA A 331 -30.63 -4.48 0.38
C ALA A 331 -31.54 -3.60 1.25
N THR A 332 -31.60 -3.89 2.56
CA THR A 332 -32.47 -3.16 3.50
C THR A 332 -31.77 -1.98 4.19
N GLY A 333 -30.44 -1.96 4.19
CA GLY A 333 -29.64 -0.99 4.92
C GLY A 333 -29.33 -1.37 6.38
N PHE A 334 -29.79 -2.54 6.83
CA PHE A 334 -29.53 -3.04 8.18
C PHE A 334 -28.02 -3.17 8.44
N GLY A 335 -27.58 -2.73 9.62
CA GLY A 335 -26.18 -2.85 10.08
C GLY A 335 -25.16 -1.91 9.42
N ILE A 336 -25.52 -1.16 8.38
CA ILE A 336 -24.58 -0.32 7.62
C ILE A 336 -23.99 0.82 8.47
N ALA A 337 -24.81 1.46 9.31
CA ALA A 337 -24.33 2.53 10.20
C ALA A 337 -23.29 2.00 11.20
N HIS A 338 -23.54 0.81 11.76
CA HIS A 338 -22.59 0.15 12.65
C HIS A 338 -21.29 -0.23 11.92
N LEU A 339 -21.41 -0.76 10.69
CA LEU A 339 -20.26 -1.06 9.83
C LEU A 339 -19.38 0.18 9.58
N LYS A 340 -19.98 1.35 9.28
CA LYS A 340 -19.24 2.61 9.09
C LYS A 340 -18.41 2.97 10.33
N THR A 341 -18.99 2.82 11.53
CA THR A 341 -18.31 3.07 12.80
C THR A 341 -17.16 2.09 13.03
N CYS A 342 -17.36 0.79 12.80
CA CYS A 342 -16.31 -0.23 12.94
C CYS A 342 -15.14 0.02 11.98
N ILE A 343 -15.43 0.37 10.72
CA ILE A 343 -14.42 0.77 9.73
C ILE A 343 -13.60 1.98 10.23
N ARG A 344 -14.29 3.02 10.72
CA ARG A 344 -13.65 4.25 11.22
C ARG A 344 -12.69 3.93 12.36
N GLN A 345 -13.16 3.17 13.35
CA GLN A 345 -12.38 2.79 14.53
C GLN A 345 -11.16 1.93 14.15
N SER A 346 -11.32 1.01 13.19
CA SER A 346 -10.20 0.18 12.76
C SER A 346 -9.11 0.99 12.05
N LEU A 347 -9.49 1.87 11.13
CA LEU A 347 -8.53 2.70 10.39
C LEU A 347 -7.81 3.71 11.29
N ASP A 348 -8.51 4.29 12.27
CA ASP A 348 -7.87 5.22 13.22
C ASP A 348 -6.89 4.51 14.16
N LYS A 349 -7.20 3.29 14.61
CA LYS A 349 -6.27 2.44 15.36
C LYS A 349 -4.99 2.18 14.56
N ASP A 350 -5.11 1.83 13.29
CA ASP A 350 -3.96 1.58 12.41
C ASP A 350 -3.11 2.84 12.22
N ALA A 351 -3.76 4.00 12.05
CA ALA A 351 -3.07 5.28 11.95
C ALA A 351 -2.30 5.62 13.24
N SER A 352 -2.89 5.40 14.42
CA SER A 352 -2.20 5.63 15.70
C SER A 352 -0.99 4.71 15.88
N MET A 353 -1.14 3.40 15.59
CA MET A 353 -0.06 2.43 15.72
C MET A 353 1.11 2.73 14.77
N ALA A 354 0.81 3.14 13.54
CA ALA A 354 1.83 3.56 12.57
C ALA A 354 2.59 4.80 13.05
N THR A 355 1.91 5.74 13.69
CA THR A 355 2.53 6.97 14.20
C THR A 355 3.44 6.68 15.40
N ASP A 356 2.99 5.81 16.32
CA ASP A 356 3.75 5.44 17.51
C ASP A 356 5.00 4.61 17.18
N SER A 357 4.89 3.65 16.25
CA SER A 357 6.04 2.88 15.77
C SER A 357 7.09 3.76 15.11
N LEU A 358 6.68 4.71 14.26
CA LEU A 358 7.58 5.70 13.67
C LEU A 358 8.27 6.56 14.74
N HIS A 359 7.53 6.94 15.79
CA HIS A 359 8.08 7.73 16.90
C HIS A 359 9.13 6.93 17.69
N ARG A 360 8.85 5.66 17.99
CA ARG A 360 9.82 4.77 18.66
C ARG A 360 11.07 4.54 17.82
N ASP A 361 10.93 4.26 16.52
CA ASP A 361 12.07 4.09 15.60
C ASP A 361 12.96 5.34 15.58
N ARG A 362 12.36 6.54 15.60
CA ARG A 362 13.10 7.81 15.69
C ARG A 362 13.84 7.95 17.01
N LEU A 363 13.18 7.66 18.13
CA LEU A 363 13.81 7.70 19.45
C LEU A 363 14.98 6.71 19.54
N GLN A 364 14.81 5.49 19.03
CA GLN A 364 15.85 4.47 19.04
C GLN A 364 17.03 4.87 18.14
N ALA A 365 16.78 5.44 16.96
CA ALA A 365 17.84 5.96 16.09
C ALA A 365 18.62 7.11 16.76
N LEU A 366 17.93 8.01 17.47
CA LEU A 366 18.56 9.10 18.23
C LEU A 366 19.39 8.57 19.40
N CYS A 367 18.88 7.65 20.20
CA CYS A 367 19.62 7.02 21.29
C CYS A 367 20.88 6.30 20.78
N THR A 368 20.76 5.57 19.67
CA THR A 368 21.90 4.88 19.04
C THR A 368 22.96 5.87 18.53
N ALA A 369 22.53 6.99 17.95
CA ALA A 369 23.43 8.06 17.50
C ALA A 369 24.12 8.77 18.67
N TYR A 370 23.42 8.94 19.80
CA TYR A 370 23.97 9.54 21.01
C TYR A 370 25.01 8.64 21.67
N SER A 371 24.72 7.33 21.80
CA SER A 371 25.66 6.34 22.32
C SER A 371 26.93 6.25 21.47
N LYS A 372 26.82 6.27 20.13
CA LYS A 372 27.99 6.30 19.24
C LYS A 372 28.85 7.56 19.37
N ARG A 373 28.29 8.68 19.84
CA ARG A 373 29.02 9.94 20.08
C ARG A 373 29.73 10.01 21.43
N GLN A 374 29.40 9.13 22.38
CA GLN A 374 30.09 9.06 23.68
C GLN A 374 31.24 8.05 23.70
N VAL A 375 31.32 7.18 22.69
CA VAL A 375 32.38 6.16 22.53
C VAL A 375 33.52 6.65 21.61
N LEU A 376 33.32 7.80 20.96
CA LEU A 376 34.35 8.59 20.25
C LEU A 376 34.72 9.78 21.12
#